data_AF-A0A7C5XHZ8-F1
#
_entry.id   AF-A0A7C5XHZ8-F1
#
_cell.length_a   1.000
_cell.length_b   1.000
_cell.length_c   1.000
_cell.angle_alpha   90.00
_cell.angle_beta   90.00
_cell.angle_gamma   90.00
#
_symmetry.space_group_name_H-M   'P 1'
#
loop_
_entity.id
_entity.type
_entity.pdbx_description
1 polymer ?
#
loop_
_entity_poly.entity_id
_entity_poly.type
_entity_poly.pdbx_seq_one_letter_code
_entity_poly.pdbx_strand_id
1 'polypeptide(L)'
;MAEKKTSRKTVKMEGPAIDSVPIVYRHKIPIGRVIKYFDGLREGRIYATRCKNCGAVYYPPQIDCPYCGSSDVEWIELPREGVLETFTKVYARPQGYEDFEPYIIAIARVG
;
A
#
# COMPACT_ATOMS: atom_id res chain seq x y z
N MET A 1 3.47 2.86 28.61
CA MET A 1 2.62 3.24 27.46
C MET A 1 1.62 2.12 27.26
N ALA A 2 0.34 2.40 27.49
CA ALA A 2 -0.70 1.39 27.62
C ALA A 2 -1.06 0.75 26.27
N GLU A 3 -1.10 -0.58 26.22
CA GLU A 3 -1.65 -1.34 25.11
C GLU A 3 -3.16 -1.04 24.99
N LYS A 4 -3.55 -0.13 24.08
CA LYS A 4 -4.94 0.03 23.70
C LYS A 4 -5.38 -1.19 22.91
N LYS A 5 -5.92 -2.16 23.63
CA LYS A 5 -6.55 -3.38 23.10
C LYS A 5 -7.74 -2.93 22.23
N THR A 6 -7.57 -2.88 20.90
CA THR A 6 -8.66 -2.64 19.96
C THR A 6 -9.64 -3.80 20.08
N SER A 7 -10.62 -3.69 20.98
CA SER A 7 -11.63 -4.72 21.16
C SER A 7 -12.47 -4.74 19.89
N ARG A 8 -12.23 -5.74 19.04
CA ARG A 8 -13.14 -6.07 17.93
C ARG A 8 -14.52 -6.21 18.57
N LYS A 9 -15.45 -5.30 18.26
CA LYS A 9 -16.86 -5.45 18.64
C LYS A 9 -17.36 -6.67 17.87
N THR A 10 -17.31 -7.84 18.49
CA THR A 10 -17.96 -9.04 17.99
C THR A 10 -19.45 -8.73 17.90
N VAL A 11 -20.01 -8.88 16.70
CA VAL A 11 -21.46 -8.86 16.51
C VAL A 11 -22.01 -10.01 17.35
N LYS A 12 -22.77 -9.72 18.41
CA LYS A 12 -23.45 -10.76 19.18
C LYS A 12 -24.43 -11.46 18.25
N MET A 13 -24.17 -12.72 17.93
CA MET A 13 -25.13 -13.57 17.25
C MET A 13 -26.03 -14.20 18.31
N GLU A 14 -27.34 -13.93 18.24
CA GLU A 14 -28.32 -14.58 19.12
C GLU A 14 -28.70 -15.94 18.54
N GLY A 15 -28.25 -17.02 19.19
CA GLY A 15 -28.44 -18.42 18.79
C GLY A 15 -27.42 -19.34 19.46
N PRO A 16 -27.56 -20.68 19.37
CA PRO A 16 -26.53 -21.60 19.87
C PRO A 16 -25.22 -21.38 19.10
N ALA A 17 -24.22 -20.82 19.78
CA ALA A 17 -22.90 -20.52 19.23
C ALA A 17 -21.81 -21.14 20.09
N ILE A 18 -20.67 -21.45 19.45
CA ILE A 18 -19.43 -21.82 20.12
C ILE A 18 -18.36 -20.80 19.72
N ASP A 19 -17.49 -20.45 20.67
CA ASP A 19 -16.33 -19.60 20.36
C ASP A 19 -15.30 -20.40 19.58
N SER A 20 -14.91 -19.90 18.40
CA SER A 20 -13.78 -20.47 17.65
C SER A 20 -12.45 -20.09 18.31
N VAL A 21 -11.43 -20.93 18.15
CA VAL A 21 -10.05 -20.54 18.44
C VAL A 21 -9.69 -19.28 17.62
N PRO A 22 -9.07 -18.25 18.21
CA PRO A 22 -8.68 -17.05 17.48
C PRO A 22 -7.78 -17.37 16.29
N ILE A 23 -8.24 -17.06 15.07
CA ILE A 23 -7.41 -17.18 13.86
C ILE A 23 -6.57 -15.91 13.73
N VAL A 24 -5.27 -16.01 14.01
CA VAL A 24 -4.32 -14.93 13.73
C VAL A 24 -3.86 -15.07 12.29
N TYR A 25 -4.52 -14.33 11.40
CA TYR A 25 -4.15 -14.32 9.99
C TYR A 25 -2.88 -13.46 9.79
N ARG A 26 -1.74 -14.08 9.47
CA ARG A 26 -0.52 -13.37 9.00
C ARG A 26 -0.30 -13.65 7.52
N HIS A 27 -0.46 -12.63 6.68
CA HIS A 27 -0.10 -12.72 5.26
C HIS A 27 1.42 -12.65 5.10
N LYS A 28 2.01 -13.62 4.39
CA LYS A 28 3.37 -13.48 3.83
C LYS A 28 3.24 -13.00 2.40
N ILE A 29 3.52 -11.72 2.17
CA ILE A 29 3.47 -11.13 0.83
C ILE A 29 4.84 -11.37 0.16
N PRO A 30 4.91 -12.07 -0.98
CA PRO A 30 6.17 -12.29 -1.67
C PRO A 30 6.63 -11.00 -2.35
N ILE A 31 7.70 -10.40 -1.82
CA ILE A 31 8.29 -9.17 -2.37
C ILE A 31 9.56 -9.42 -3.20
N GLY A 32 9.95 -10.68 -3.43
CA GLY A 32 11.25 -11.02 -4.00
C GLY A 32 11.57 -10.34 -5.34
N ARG A 33 10.62 -10.35 -6.29
CA ARG A 33 10.83 -9.71 -7.61
C ARG A 33 10.79 -8.17 -7.56
N VAL A 34 10.26 -7.58 -6.48
CA VAL A 34 10.09 -6.12 -6.31
C VAL A 34 10.89 -5.58 -5.13
N ILE A 35 11.89 -6.31 -4.62
CA ILE A 35 12.60 -5.96 -3.39
C ILE A 35 13.27 -4.58 -3.46
N LYS A 36 13.79 -4.20 -4.65
CA LYS A 36 14.38 -2.89 -4.92
C LYS A 36 13.43 -1.72 -4.61
N TYR A 37 12.12 -1.90 -4.83
CA TYR A 37 11.12 -0.89 -4.46
C TYR A 37 11.08 -0.66 -2.95
N PHE A 38 10.96 -1.75 -2.18
CA PHE A 38 10.87 -1.67 -0.73
C PHE A 38 12.19 -1.20 -0.08
N ASP A 39 13.33 -1.63 -0.61
CA ASP A 39 14.64 -1.17 -0.18
C ASP A 39 14.79 0.34 -0.46
N GLY A 40 14.42 0.79 -1.66
CA GLY A 40 14.38 2.22 -2.00
C GLY A 40 13.49 3.03 -1.07
N LEU A 41 12.30 2.55 -0.72
CA LEU A 41 11.41 3.25 0.21
C LEU A 41 12.05 3.45 1.59
N ARG A 42 12.85 2.48 2.08
CA ARG A 42 13.59 2.63 3.35
C ARG A 42 14.68 3.70 3.26
N GLU A 43 15.19 3.95 2.07
CA GLU A 43 16.20 4.98 1.77
C GLU A 43 15.60 6.31 1.34
N GLY A 44 14.26 6.45 1.34
CA GLY A 44 13.57 7.66 0.90
C GLY A 44 13.57 7.87 -0.63
N ARG A 45 13.79 6.79 -1.40
CA ARG A 45 13.75 6.79 -2.87
C ARG A 45 12.51 6.06 -3.36
N ILE A 46 11.88 6.60 -4.40
CA ILE A 46 10.68 6.00 -5.00
C ILE A 46 11.06 5.43 -6.36
N TYR A 47 10.86 4.14 -6.54
CA TYR A 47 11.13 3.47 -7.82
C TYR A 47 9.84 3.09 -8.54
N ALA A 48 9.88 3.16 -9.87
CA ALA A 48 8.91 2.62 -10.81
C ALA A 48 9.62 1.68 -11.79
N THR A 49 8.85 1.02 -12.66
CA THR A 49 9.40 0.27 -13.79
C THR A 49 8.91 0.84 -15.11
N ARG A 50 9.80 0.83 -16.12
CA ARG A 50 9.47 1.14 -17.51
C ARG A 50 9.65 -0.13 -18.34
N CYS A 51 8.66 -0.49 -19.14
CA CYS A 51 8.80 -1.58 -20.10
C CYS A 51 9.70 -1.14 -21.25
N LYS A 52 10.76 -1.92 -21.53
CA LYS A 52 11.66 -1.60 -22.65
C LYS A 52 11.05 -1.87 -24.03
N ASN A 53 10.01 -2.70 -24.09
CA ASN A 53 9.35 -3.05 -25.34
C ASN A 53 8.29 -2.02 -25.78
N CYS A 54 7.45 -1.55 -24.85
CA CYS A 54 6.35 -0.63 -25.18
C CYS A 54 6.48 0.77 -24.56
N GLY A 55 7.48 1.01 -23.70
CA GLY A 55 7.71 2.30 -23.04
C GLY A 55 6.76 2.61 -21.87
N ALA A 56 5.76 1.77 -21.60
CA ALA A 56 4.81 2.00 -20.52
C ALA A 56 5.52 2.03 -19.14
N VAL A 57 5.17 3.02 -18.33
CA VAL A 57 5.70 3.22 -16.97
C VAL A 57 4.63 2.85 -15.94
N TYR A 58 5.02 2.09 -14.92
CA TYR A 58 4.12 1.65 -13.86
C TYR A 58 4.63 1.98 -12.46
N TYR A 59 3.73 2.58 -11.68
CA TYR A 59 3.85 2.76 -10.25
C TYR A 59 2.52 2.31 -9.58
N PRO A 60 2.53 1.43 -8.56
CA PRO A 60 3.69 0.70 -8.05
C PRO A 60 4.36 -0.18 -9.12
N PRO A 61 5.68 -0.46 -9.01
CA PRO A 61 6.44 -1.13 -10.06
C PRO A 61 5.89 -2.52 -10.38
N GLN A 62 5.82 -2.81 -11.68
CA GLN A 62 5.43 -4.10 -12.24
C GLN A 62 6.62 -4.76 -12.93
N ILE A 63 6.90 -6.03 -12.62
CA ILE A 63 8.04 -6.77 -13.22
C ILE A 63 7.67 -7.42 -14.54
N ASP A 64 6.39 -7.71 -14.73
CA ASP A 64 5.82 -8.11 -16.01
C ASP A 64 4.87 -6.99 -16.45
N CYS A 65 5.06 -6.48 -17.67
CA CYS A 65 4.29 -5.35 -18.17
C CYS A 65 2.82 -5.74 -18.35
N PRO A 66 1.86 -5.08 -17.67
CA PRO A 66 0.45 -5.45 -17.81
C PRO A 66 -0.16 -5.01 -19.15
N TYR A 67 0.51 -4.13 -19.90
CA TYR A 67 0.07 -3.71 -21.23
C TYR A 67 0.43 -4.71 -22.33
N CYS A 68 1.69 -5.16 -22.38
CA CYS A 68 2.18 -6.02 -23.48
C CYS A 68 2.71 -7.39 -23.05
N GLY A 69 2.70 -7.71 -21.75
CA GLY A 69 3.14 -9.00 -21.20
C GLY A 69 4.66 -9.21 -21.12
N SER A 70 5.48 -8.28 -21.63
CA SER A 70 6.94 -8.41 -21.57
C SER A 70 7.47 -8.31 -20.13
N SER A 71 8.40 -9.19 -19.78
CA SER A 71 9.17 -9.12 -18.54
C SER A 71 10.47 -8.30 -18.67
N ASP A 72 10.78 -7.76 -19.86
CA ASP A 72 11.92 -6.86 -20.06
C ASP A 72 11.54 -5.44 -19.63
N VAL A 73 11.80 -5.16 -18.37
CA VAL A 73 11.58 -3.87 -17.73
C VAL A 73 12.90 -3.31 -17.19
N GLU A 74 13.00 -1.99 -17.16
CA GLU A 74 14.05 -1.28 -16.45
C GLU A 74 13.49 -0.56 -15.23
N TRP A 75 14.32 -0.46 -14.19
CA TRP A 75 14.01 0.30 -13.00
C TRP A 75 14.34 1.77 -13.20
N ILE A 76 13.39 2.64 -12.90
CA ILE A 76 13.57 4.08 -12.93
C ILE A 76 13.28 4.68 -11.56
N GLU A 77 14.10 5.63 -11.14
CA GLU A 77 13.83 6.43 -9.93
C GLU A 77 12.87 7.57 -10.31
N LEU A 78 11.80 7.74 -9.53
CA LEU A 78 10.86 8.83 -9.70
C LEU A 78 11.38 10.09 -8.99
N PRO A 79 11.04 11.30 -9.50
CA PRO A 79 11.35 12.54 -8.81
C PRO A 79 10.81 12.57 -7.38
N ARG A 80 11.52 13.28 -6.49
CA ARG A 80 11.11 13.47 -5.08
C ARG A 80 10.05 14.55 -4.91
N GLU A 81 9.82 15.33 -5.96
CA GLU A 81 8.86 16.44 -5.99
C GLU A 81 7.84 16.19 -7.09
N GLY A 82 6.65 16.77 -6.91
CA GLY A 82 5.55 16.63 -7.84
C GLY A 82 4.50 17.70 -7.59
N VAL A 83 3.49 17.71 -8.45
CA VAL A 83 2.35 18.62 -8.34
C VAL A 83 1.20 17.89 -7.66
N LEU A 84 0.59 18.54 -6.67
CA LEU A 84 -0.63 18.04 -6.03
C LEU A 84 -1.79 18.16 -7.02
N GLU A 85 -2.30 17.03 -7.51
CA GLU A 85 -3.41 17.02 -8.47
C GLU A 85 -4.76 17.13 -7.76
N THR A 86 -4.91 16.42 -6.65
CA THR A 86 -6.13 16.48 -5.83
C THR A 86 -5.84 15.99 -4.43
N PHE A 87 -6.65 16.42 -3.48
CA PHE A 87 -6.55 16.01 -2.09
C PHE A 87 -7.92 16.01 -1.41
N THR A 88 -8.01 15.30 -0.30
CA THR A 88 -9.15 15.41 0.63
C THR A 88 -8.67 15.31 2.06
N LYS A 89 -9.49 15.85 2.97
CA LYS A 89 -9.24 15.78 4.41
C LYS A 89 -10.14 14.73 5.04
N VAL A 90 -9.52 13.74 5.68
CA VAL A 90 -10.19 12.62 6.32
C VAL A 90 -10.57 13.00 7.74
N TYR A 91 -11.87 13.24 7.97
CA TYR A 91 -12.43 13.49 9.31
C TYR A 91 -12.93 12.19 9.96
N ALA A 92 -13.63 11.35 9.20
CA ALA A 92 -14.08 10.03 9.64
C ALA A 92 -12.98 8.99 9.36
N ARG A 93 -12.24 8.61 10.41
CA ARG A 93 -11.06 7.75 10.29
C ARG A 93 -11.44 6.27 10.29
N PRO A 94 -10.84 5.44 9.40
CA PRO A 94 -11.11 4.02 9.37
C PRO A 94 -10.54 3.33 10.61
N GLN A 95 -10.96 2.07 10.80
CA GLN A 95 -10.44 1.24 11.88
C GLN A 95 -8.91 1.10 11.78
N GLY A 96 -8.22 1.28 12.92
CA GLY A 96 -6.75 1.26 13.01
C GLY A 96 -6.09 2.64 12.83
N TYR A 97 -6.86 3.68 12.52
CA TYR A 97 -6.38 5.05 12.38
C TYR A 97 -7.07 6.04 13.34
N GLU A 98 -7.77 5.53 14.36
CA GLU A 98 -8.62 6.34 15.25
C GLU A 98 -7.84 7.40 16.05
N ASP A 99 -6.58 7.09 16.39
CA ASP A 99 -5.69 7.94 17.19
C ASP A 99 -4.99 9.05 16.37
N PHE A 100 -5.19 9.11 15.05
CA PHE A 100 -4.65 10.20 14.22
C PHE A 100 -5.58 11.43 14.26
N GLU A 101 -5.01 12.64 14.33
CA GLU A 101 -5.77 13.87 14.03
C GLU A 101 -6.29 13.86 12.59
N PRO A 102 -7.32 14.65 12.23
CA PRO A 102 -7.78 14.75 10.84
C PRO A 102 -6.63 15.05 9.88
N TYR A 103 -6.41 14.16 8.91
CA TYR A 103 -5.23 14.18 8.03
C TYR A 103 -5.63 14.34 6.55
N ILE A 104 -4.65 14.74 5.74
CA ILE A 104 -4.83 14.90 4.29
C ILE A 104 -4.31 13.64 3.59
N ILE A 105 -5.10 13.15 2.64
CA ILE A 105 -4.63 12.21 1.61
C ILE A 105 -4.63 12.93 0.26
N ALA A 106 -3.67 12.59 -0.58
CA ALA A 106 -3.35 13.33 -1.79
C ALA A 106 -3.00 12.39 -2.94
N ILE A 107 -3.31 12.83 -4.16
CA ILE A 107 -2.76 12.27 -5.39
C ILE A 107 -1.78 13.31 -5.94
N ALA A 108 -0.53 12.90 -6.12
CA ALA A 108 0.50 13.74 -6.70
C ALA A 108 0.85 13.22 -8.11
N ARG A 109 0.99 14.13 -9.07
CA ARG A 109 1.62 13.85 -10.35
C ARG A 109 3.11 14.15 -10.24
N VAL A 110 3.92 13.16 -10.61
CA VAL A 110 5.38 13.24 -10.68
C VAL A 110 5.81 13.02 -12.13
N GLY A 111 6.80 13.77 -12.62
CA GLY A 111 7.19 13.79 -14.03
C GLY A 111 7.30 15.20 -14.57
#